data_AF-A0A6L2ZNC5-F1
#
_entry.id   AF-A0A6L2ZNC5-F1
#
_cell.length_a   1.000
_cell.length_b   1.000
_cell.length_c   1.000
_cell.angle_alpha   90.00
_cell.angle_beta   90.00
_cell.angle_gamma   90.00
#
_symmetry.space_group_name_H-M   'P 1'
#
loop_
_entity.id
_entity.type
_entity.pdbx_description
1 polymer ?
#
loop_
_entity_poly.entity_id
_entity_poly.type
_entity_poly.pdbx_seq_one_letter_code
_entity_poly.pdbx_strand_id
1 'polypeptide(L)'
;MVFTIYCRKKKEIYDVKIVINQNTLLSTIVDPNDNRFIFKGKFVQKSLPGRPLQYHYTPIFYHNPTSGLMVDGLIDDFTQHNTPPFTPIWVNGQLIMFGQGGIFVDENG
;
A
#
# COMPACT_ATOMS: atom_id res chain seq x y z
N MET A 1 -7.89 1.46 -8.06
CA MET A 1 -7.27 2.03 -6.85
C MET A 1 -5.95 2.68 -7.20
N VAL A 2 -5.70 3.88 -6.68
CA VAL A 2 -4.44 4.61 -6.81
C VAL A 2 -3.83 4.82 -5.44
N PHE A 3 -2.50 4.75 -5.39
CA PHE A 3 -1.75 5.02 -4.18
C PHE A 3 -0.98 6.32 -4.32
N THR A 4 -1.18 7.22 -3.36
CA THR A 4 -0.54 8.52 -3.37
C THR A 4 0.27 8.72 -2.09
N ILE A 5 1.54 9.06 -2.26
CA ILE A 5 2.43 9.46 -1.18
C ILE A 5 2.55 10.99 -1.18
N TYR A 6 2.26 11.60 -0.03
CA TYR A 6 2.39 13.03 0.19
C TYR A 6 3.50 13.30 1.21
N CYS A 7 4.48 14.14 0.85
CA CYS A 7 5.37 14.76 1.83
C CYS A 7 5.61 16.21 1.44
N ARG A 8 5.22 17.16 2.31
CA ARG A 8 5.40 18.63 2.38
C ARG A 8 5.60 19.46 1.08
N LYS A 9 6.35 18.99 0.07
CA LYS A 9 6.60 19.63 -1.24
C LYS A 9 6.58 18.67 -2.45
N LYS A 10 6.39 17.36 -2.25
CA LYS A 10 6.37 16.36 -3.33
C LYS A 10 5.14 15.45 -3.18
N LYS A 11 4.58 15.07 -4.34
CA LYS A 11 3.51 14.10 -4.50
C LYS A 11 4.04 13.00 -5.42
N GLU A 12 3.95 11.76 -4.99
CA GLU A 12 4.21 10.58 -5.84
C GLU A 12 2.90 9.82 -6.01
N ILE A 13 2.61 9.40 -7.25
CA ILE A 13 1.37 8.72 -7.63
C ILE A 13 1.75 7.38 -8.24
N TYR A 14 1.15 6.31 -7.74
CA TYR A 14 1.39 4.95 -8.18
C TYR A 14 0.08 4.25 -8.52
N ASP A 15 0.09 3.45 -9.56
CA ASP A 15 -1.04 2.61 -9.91
C ASP A 15 -1.05 1.37 -9.02
N VAL A 16 -2.21 1.05 -8.46
CA VAL A 16 -2.37 -0.12 -7.59
C VAL A 16 -3.43 -1.06 -8.09
N LYS A 17 -2.99 -2.28 -8.35
CA LYS A 17 -3.86 -3.42 -8.61
C LYS A 17 -3.96 -4.27 -7.36
N ILE A 18 -5.19 -4.49 -6.89
CA ILE A 18 -5.49 -5.45 -5.82
C ILE A 18 -6.26 -6.62 -6.40
N VAL A 19 -5.84 -7.84 -6.07
CA VAL A 19 -6.57 -9.07 -6.35
C VAL A 19 -6.90 -9.74 -5.02
N ILE A 20 -8.18 -9.97 -4.78
CA ILE A 20 -8.66 -10.64 -3.57
C ILE A 20 -8.73 -12.14 -3.82
N ASN A 21 -8.08 -12.93 -2.97
CA ASN A 21 -8.17 -14.38 -3.00
C ASN A 21 -8.33 -14.92 -1.57
N GLN A 22 -9.53 -15.41 -1.26
CA GLN A 22 -9.91 -15.84 0.10
C GLN A 22 -9.63 -14.74 1.13
N ASN A 23 -8.74 -15.00 2.10
CA ASN A 23 -8.35 -14.07 3.17
C ASN A 23 -7.05 -13.32 2.87
N THR A 24 -6.62 -13.32 1.61
CA THR A 24 -5.38 -12.68 1.16
C THR A 24 -5.69 -11.64 0.09
N LEU A 25 -5.15 -10.43 0.27
CA LEU A 25 -5.17 -9.39 -0.75
C LEU A 25 -3.79 -9.34 -1.41
N LEU A 26 -3.68 -9.70 -2.68
CA LEU A 26 -2.46 -9.52 -3.45
C LEU A 26 -2.42 -8.10 -4.01
N SER A 27 -1.39 -7.34 -3.69
CA SER A 27 -1.17 -6.00 -4.24
C SER A 27 -0.03 -6.02 -5.25
N THR A 28 -0.20 -5.22 -6.30
CA THR A 28 0.85 -4.84 -7.24
C THR A 28 0.81 -3.34 -7.39
N ILE A 29 1.90 -2.68 -7.04
CA ILE A 29 2.12 -1.23 -7.12
C ILE A 29 3.17 -1.01 -8.21
N VAL A 30 2.86 -0.12 -9.15
CA VAL A 30 3.76 0.26 -10.25
C VAL A 30 3.81 1.78 -10.37
N ASP A 31 4.94 2.32 -10.85
CA ASP A 31 5.04 3.72 -11.20
C ASP A 31 4.53 3.89 -12.65
N PRO A 32 3.49 4.71 -12.88
CA PRO A 32 3.00 4.95 -14.23
C PRO A 32 4.05 5.62 -15.14
N ASN A 33 5.08 6.24 -14.56
CA ASN A 33 6.16 6.92 -15.28
C ASN A 33 7.46 6.09 -15.38
N ASP A 34 7.62 5.03 -14.59
CA ASP A 34 8.77 4.12 -14.63
C ASP A 34 8.33 2.66 -14.49
N ASN A 35 8.18 1.98 -15.63
CA ASN A 35 7.74 0.58 -15.69
C ASN A 35 8.72 -0.43 -15.05
N ARG A 36 9.92 0.02 -14.64
CA ARG A 36 10.89 -0.79 -13.91
C ARG A 36 10.58 -0.80 -12.42
N PHE A 37 9.85 0.19 -11.89
CA PHE A 37 9.37 0.14 -10.52
C PHE A 37 8.22 -0.87 -10.42
N ILE A 38 8.43 -1.92 -9.63
CA ILE A 38 7.42 -2.94 -9.36
C ILE A 38 7.54 -3.35 -7.90
N PHE A 39 6.44 -3.18 -7.16
CA PHE A 39 6.33 -3.68 -5.79
C PHE A 39 5.09 -4.56 -5.65
N LYS A 40 5.32 -5.84 -5.34
CA LYS A 40 4.28 -6.85 -5.14
C LYS A 40 4.34 -7.36 -3.72
N GLY A 41 3.18 -7.53 -3.12
CA GLY A 41 3.07 -8.22 -1.85
C GLY A 41 1.69 -8.76 -1.60
N LYS A 42 1.53 -9.35 -0.43
CA LYS A 42 0.25 -9.85 0.05
C LYS A 42 -0.07 -9.24 1.40
N PHE A 43 -1.30 -8.80 1.57
CA PHE A 43 -1.88 -8.55 2.87
C PHE A 43 -2.59 -9.81 3.34
N VAL A 44 -2.19 -10.33 4.49
CA VAL A 44 -2.90 -11.42 5.16
C VAL A 44 -3.72 -10.80 6.28
N GLN A 45 -5.03 -11.00 6.23
CA GLN A 45 -5.91 -10.57 7.28
C GLN A 45 -5.69 -11.42 8.53
N LYS A 46 -5.31 -10.79 9.65
CA LYS A 46 -5.32 -11.40 10.97
C LYS A 46 -6.55 -10.92 11.71
N SER A 47 -7.57 -11.79 11.78
CA SER A 47 -8.72 -11.57 12.65
C SER A 47 -8.35 -12.01 14.06
N LEU A 48 -8.36 -11.07 15.01
CA LEU A 48 -8.22 -11.36 16.44
C LEU A 48 -9.56 -10.99 17.11
N PRO A 49 -10.22 -11.93 17.83
CA PRO A 49 -11.47 -11.64 18.51
C PRO A 49 -11.35 -10.40 19.41
N GLY A 50 -12.25 -9.44 19.24
CA GLY A 50 -12.28 -8.20 20.04
C GLY A 50 -11.23 -7.15 19.66
N ARG A 51 -10.49 -7.32 18.56
CA ARG A 51 -9.55 -6.30 18.04
C ARG A 51 -9.96 -5.80 16.65
N PRO A 52 -9.59 -4.56 16.28
CA PRO A 52 -9.71 -4.09 14.91
C PRO A 52 -9.02 -5.04 13.93
N LEU A 53 -9.55 -5.14 12.71
CA LEU A 53 -8.92 -5.88 11.62
C LEU A 53 -7.46 -5.45 11.46
N GLN A 54 -6.53 -6.40 11.58
CA GLN A 54 -5.12 -6.17 11.33
C GLN A 54 -4.73 -6.81 10.01
N TYR A 55 -3.98 -6.09 9.20
CA TYR A 55 -3.39 -6.60 7.97
C TYR A 55 -1.89 -6.72 8.15
N HIS A 56 -1.36 -7.87 7.79
CA HIS A 56 0.08 -8.10 7.77
C HIS A 56 0.55 -8.10 6.33
N TYR A 57 1.52 -7.24 6.00
CA TYR A 57 2.07 -7.18 4.66
C TYR A 57 3.27 -8.10 4.52
N THR A 58 3.28 -8.96 3.50
CA THR A 58 4.45 -9.77 3.16
C THR A 58 4.90 -9.39 1.75
N PRO A 59 6.12 -8.85 1.58
CA PRO A 59 6.66 -8.58 0.25
C PRO A 59 6.83 -9.89 -0.52
N ILE A 60 6.45 -9.90 -1.80
CA ILE A 60 6.61 -11.03 -2.72
C ILE A 60 7.71 -10.72 -3.73
N PHE A 61 7.71 -9.51 -4.26
CA PHE A 61 8.69 -9.06 -5.24
C PHE A 61 8.89 -7.55 -5.13
N TYR A 62 10.13 -7.11 -5.24
CA TYR A 62 10.48 -5.71 -5.23
C TYR A 62 11.60 -5.45 -6.24
N HIS A 63 11.37 -4.48 -7.14
CA HIS A 63 12.39 -3.91 -7.98
C HIS A 63 12.19 -2.40 -8.07
N ASN A 64 13.23 -1.65 -7.73
CA ASN A 64 13.29 -0.21 -7.90
C ASN A 64 14.69 0.19 -8.36
N PRO A 65 14.89 0.61 -9.62
CA PRO A 65 16.18 1.09 -10.10
C PRO A 65 16.49 2.54 -9.66
N THR A 66 15.51 3.24 -9.08
CA THR A 66 15.59 4.68 -8.77
C THR A 66 15.46 4.90 -7.26
N SER A 67 16.58 5.19 -6.60
CA SER A 67 16.61 5.47 -5.15
C SER A 67 16.35 6.94 -4.82
N GLY A 68 15.84 7.21 -3.62
CA GLY A 68 15.62 8.55 -3.07
C GLY A 68 14.19 9.07 -3.28
N LEU A 69 13.25 8.19 -3.61
CA LEU A 69 11.83 8.48 -3.70
C LEU A 69 11.16 8.26 -2.34
N MET A 70 10.01 8.90 -2.13
CA MET A 70 9.27 8.77 -0.87
C MET A 70 8.74 7.34 -0.69
N VAL A 71 8.47 6.63 -1.79
CA VAL A 71 8.10 5.21 -1.77
C VAL A 71 9.16 4.31 -1.14
N ASP A 72 10.43 4.70 -1.16
CA ASP A 72 11.51 3.90 -0.56
C ASP A 72 11.31 3.76 0.97
N GLY A 73 10.93 4.83 1.65
CA GLY A 73 10.66 4.81 3.09
C GLY A 73 9.43 3.98 3.45
N LEU A 74 8.42 3.98 2.58
CA LEU A 74 7.24 3.15 2.75
C LEU A 74 7.57 1.66 2.60
N ILE A 75 8.36 1.32 1.57
CA ILE A 75 8.83 -0.04 1.34
C ILE A 75 9.68 -0.51 2.52
N ASP A 76 10.52 0.36 3.07
CA ASP A 76 11.29 0.09 4.28
C ASP A 76 10.37 -0.31 5.45
N ASP A 77 9.33 0.47 5.71
CA ASP A 77 8.34 0.16 6.75
C ASP A 77 7.60 -1.18 6.52
N PHE A 78 7.22 -1.44 5.27
CA PHE A 78 6.58 -2.69 4.88
C PHE A 78 7.47 -3.92 5.04
N THR A 79 8.77 -3.77 4.79
CA THR A 79 9.72 -4.89 4.70
C THR A 79 10.48 -5.13 6.00
N GLN A 80 10.80 -4.08 6.75
CA GLN A 80 11.61 -4.15 7.97
C GLN A 80 10.77 -4.16 9.25
N HIS A 81 9.74 -3.33 9.33
CA HIS A 81 8.98 -3.14 10.57
C HIS A 81 7.72 -4.00 10.65
N ASN A 82 7.26 -4.50 9.51
CA ASN A 82 6.11 -5.41 9.39
C ASN A 82 4.83 -4.89 10.08
N THR A 83 4.77 -3.57 10.20
CA THR A 83 3.69 -2.81 10.80
C THR A 83 2.56 -2.72 9.77
N PRO A 84 1.28 -2.83 10.16
CA PRO A 84 0.18 -2.50 9.26
C PRO A 84 0.30 -1.00 8.98
N PRO A 85 0.76 -0.54 7.80
CA PRO A 85 1.10 0.86 7.65
C PRO A 85 -0.14 1.69 7.35
N PHE A 86 -1.33 1.07 7.28
CA PHE A 86 -2.58 1.76 7.01
C PHE A 86 -3.71 1.30 7.90
N THR A 87 -4.50 2.27 8.33
CA THR A 87 -5.79 2.08 8.97
C THR A 87 -6.88 2.28 7.91
N PRO A 88 -7.83 1.34 7.78
CA PRO A 88 -8.97 1.52 6.89
C PRO A 88 -9.99 2.48 7.50
N ILE A 89 -10.48 3.43 6.71
CA ILE A 89 -11.65 4.27 7.04
C ILE A 89 -12.62 4.29 5.86
N TRP A 90 -13.91 4.35 6.18
CA TRP A 90 -14.97 4.51 5.19
C TRP A 90 -15.41 5.98 5.19
N VAL A 91 -15.30 6.63 4.03
CA VAL A 91 -15.75 8.02 3.82
C VAL A 91 -16.70 8.02 2.64
N ASN A 92 -17.96 8.38 2.86
CA ASN A 92 -19.01 8.40 1.82
C ASN A 92 -19.13 7.09 1.01
N GLY A 93 -18.92 5.93 1.65
CA GLY A 93 -18.99 4.62 0.99
C GLY A 93 -17.69 4.18 0.29
N GLN A 94 -16.67 5.04 0.27
CA GLN A 94 -15.36 4.75 -0.30
C GLN A 94 -14.39 4.28 0.79
N LEU A 95 -13.66 3.18 0.53
CA LEU A 95 -12.60 2.71 1.41
C LEU A 95 -11.33 3.53 1.16
N ILE A 96 -10.85 4.19 2.20
CA ILE A 96 -9.56 4.88 2.21
C ILE A 96 -8.66 4.17 3.20
N MET A 97 -7.46 3.80 2.78
CA MET A 97 -6.44 3.26 3.67
C MET A 97 -5.35 4.31 3.85
N PHE A 98 -5.15 4.81 5.07
CA PHE A 98 -4.17 5.87 5.36
C PHE A 98 -3.20 5.45 6.45
N GLY A 99 -1.96 5.95 6.38
CA GLY A 99 -1.04 5.87 7.52
C GLY A 99 0.28 6.58 7.26
N GLN A 100 1.36 6.17 7.93
CA GLN A 100 2.62 6.90 7.85
C GLN A 100 3.15 6.86 6.41
N GLY A 101 3.24 8.05 5.79
CA GLY A 101 3.81 8.22 4.47
C GLY A 101 2.84 8.09 3.28
N GLY A 102 1.55 7.79 3.45
CA GLY A 102 0.68 7.73 2.26
C GLY A 102 -0.78 7.36 2.48
N ILE A 103 -1.55 7.47 1.38
CA ILE A 103 -2.98 7.17 1.32
C ILE A 103 -3.27 6.34 0.06
N PHE A 104 -3.98 5.23 0.22
CA PHE A 104 -4.63 4.51 -0.88
C PHE A 104 -6.07 4.99 -1.02
N VAL A 105 -6.45 5.34 -2.24
CA VAL A 105 -7.79 5.79 -2.58
C VAL A 105 -8.28 4.96 -3.77
N ASP A 106 -9.50 4.43 -3.69
CA ASP A 106 -10.09 3.78 -4.85
C ASP A 106 -10.63 4.82 -5.84
N GLU A 107 -10.10 4.88 -7.07
CA GLU A 107 -10.54 5.90 -8.05
C GLU A 107 -11.93 5.65 -8.62
N ASN A 108 -12.55 4.50 -8.32
CA ASN A 108 -13.90 4.15 -8.79
C ASN A 108 -14.97 4.49 -7.74
N GLY A 109 -15.03 5.76 -7.33
CA GLY A 109 -16.19 6.31 -6.62
C GLY A 109 -17.39 6.48 -7.53
#